data_AF-A0AAN7Z7V9-F1
#
_entry.id   AF-A0AAN7Z7V9-F1
#
_cell.length_a   1.000
_cell.length_b   1.000
_cell.length_c   1.000
_cell.angle_alpha   90.00
_cell.angle_beta   90.00
_cell.angle_gamma   90.00
#
_symmetry.space_group_name_H-M   'P 1'
#
loop_
_entity.id
_entity.type
_entity.pdbx_description
1 polymer ?
#
loop_
_entity_poly.entity_id
_entity_poly.type
_entity_poly.pdbx_seq_one_letter_code
_entity_poly.pdbx_strand_id
1 'polypeptide(L)'
;MNPTYFSVLSKKQTLSPFTTIDEVRRTSTERQSGRSRDRSAVDAEERSPASLEIKTTEDLMAILGQLRIDRERLEAVENYIENCTDDLLHLQDYMHEIMSMFVFQTSRKTLLTRLTQLHDDETSKTKKGKSAKTPKAENLAAAIKHADEEVRKLEYWSDIKAMAENGEAAGAVDHQKGWDSGWQGLDKSGAKGTDDDQLPQ
;
A
#
# COMPACT_ATOMS: atom_id res chain seq x y z
N MET A 1 -30.27 30.11 -37.53
CA MET A 1 -30.12 29.72 -36.11
C MET A 1 -30.57 28.28 -36.00
N ASN A 2 -29.69 27.36 -35.60
CA ASN A 2 -30.00 25.93 -35.53
C ASN A 2 -29.81 25.41 -34.10
N PRO A 3 -30.88 25.19 -33.32
CA PRO A 3 -30.81 24.59 -32.01
C PRO A 3 -31.29 23.13 -32.07
N THR A 4 -30.41 22.19 -32.39
CA THR A 4 -30.64 20.75 -32.17
C THR A 4 -29.70 20.26 -31.08
N TYR A 5 -30.23 20.36 -29.86
CA TYR A 5 -29.57 20.08 -28.59
C TYR A 5 -29.25 18.59 -28.41
N PHE A 6 -28.30 18.27 -27.53
CA PHE A 6 -27.73 16.93 -27.34
C PHE A 6 -28.77 15.83 -27.08
N SER A 7 -28.84 14.83 -27.98
CA SER A 7 -29.53 13.56 -27.72
C SER A 7 -28.67 12.63 -26.85
N VAL A 8 -28.84 12.71 -25.53
CA VAL A 8 -28.20 11.78 -24.58
C VAL A 8 -28.92 10.42 -24.65
N LEU A 9 -28.35 9.48 -25.40
CA LEU A 9 -28.81 8.09 -25.44
C LEU A 9 -28.27 7.31 -24.22
N SER A 10 -29.07 7.23 -23.17
CA SER A 10 -28.79 6.37 -22.00
C SER A 10 -28.72 4.90 -22.41
N LYS A 11 -27.50 4.35 -22.52
CA LYS A 11 -27.30 2.91 -22.69
C LYS A 11 -27.58 2.19 -21.38
N LYS A 12 -28.62 1.35 -21.39
CA LYS A 12 -28.98 0.48 -20.27
C LYS A 12 -27.88 -0.55 -20.02
N GLN A 13 -27.57 -0.80 -18.75
CA GLN A 13 -26.82 -2.00 -18.36
C GLN A 13 -27.61 -3.25 -18.78
N THR A 14 -26.91 -4.21 -19.36
CA THR A 14 -27.37 -5.60 -19.48
C THR A 14 -26.22 -6.52 -19.08
N LEU A 15 -26.55 -7.50 -18.25
CA LEU A 15 -25.61 -8.42 -17.62
C LEU A 15 -24.90 -9.32 -18.65
N SER A 16 -23.70 -9.79 -18.29
CA SER A 16 -22.96 -10.79 -19.05
C SER A 16 -23.56 -12.19 -18.92
N PRO A 17 -23.52 -13.01 -19.98
CA PRO A 17 -23.42 -14.46 -19.86
C PRO A 17 -22.01 -14.95 -20.24
N PHE A 18 -21.64 -16.08 -19.65
CA PHE A 18 -20.34 -16.74 -19.70
C PHE A 18 -20.18 -17.64 -20.96
N THR A 19 -18.93 -17.97 -21.32
CA THR A 19 -18.48 -18.96 -22.33
C THR A 19 -18.90 -18.77 -23.80
N THR A 20 -17.89 -18.66 -24.68
CA THR A 20 -17.51 -19.76 -25.60
C THR A 20 -16.01 -19.65 -25.93
N ILE A 21 -15.35 -20.80 -25.92
CA ILE A 21 -13.98 -21.04 -26.40
C ILE A 21 -14.04 -21.22 -27.92
N ASP A 22 -13.22 -20.49 -28.70
CA ASP A 22 -12.64 -21.09 -29.91
C ASP A 22 -11.42 -20.38 -30.51
N GLU A 23 -10.57 -21.25 -31.05
CA GLU A 23 -9.50 -21.13 -32.05
C GLU A 23 -9.17 -19.75 -32.70
N VAL A 24 -7.95 -19.24 -32.47
CA VAL A 24 -7.30 -18.25 -33.35
C VAL A 24 -6.20 -18.89 -34.18
N ARG A 25 -6.53 -19.13 -35.45
CA ARG A 25 -5.67 -19.68 -36.49
C ARG A 25 -4.60 -18.67 -36.92
N ARG A 26 -3.35 -19.15 -37.08
CA ARG A 26 -2.19 -18.38 -37.53
C ARG A 26 -2.42 -17.73 -38.90
N THR A 27 -2.12 -16.43 -39.03
CA THR A 27 -1.78 -15.83 -40.33
C THR A 27 -0.59 -14.89 -40.18
N SER A 28 0.56 -15.31 -40.72
CA SER A 28 1.69 -14.42 -40.94
C SER A 28 1.37 -13.50 -42.12
N THR A 29 1.55 -12.19 -41.97
CA THR A 29 1.84 -11.33 -43.13
C THR A 29 2.94 -10.34 -42.78
N GLU A 30 4.01 -10.46 -43.54
CA GLU A 30 5.26 -9.75 -43.36
C GLU A 30 5.19 -8.36 -44.02
N ARG A 31 5.51 -7.30 -43.28
CA ARG A 31 5.82 -5.97 -43.84
C ARG A 31 6.95 -5.30 -43.08
N GLN A 32 8.17 -5.53 -43.56
CA GLN A 32 9.30 -4.63 -43.29
C GLN A 32 9.03 -3.25 -43.90
N SER A 33 9.31 -2.18 -43.16
CA SER A 33 10.35 -1.20 -43.51
C SER A 33 10.23 0.10 -42.70
N GLY A 34 11.37 0.76 -42.49
CA GLY A 34 11.39 2.21 -42.34
C GLY A 34 11.29 2.81 -40.93
N ARG A 35 12.35 2.65 -40.11
CA ARG A 35 13.41 3.67 -40.04
C ARG A 35 14.43 3.36 -38.95
N SER A 36 15.69 3.26 -39.35
CA SER A 36 16.81 3.39 -38.42
C SER A 36 16.74 4.75 -37.74
N ARG A 37 16.76 4.74 -36.42
CA ARG A 37 17.23 5.87 -35.60
C ARG A 37 18.45 5.37 -34.86
N ASP A 38 19.58 5.47 -35.56
CA ASP A 38 20.89 5.51 -34.97
C ASP A 38 20.87 6.47 -33.76
N ARG A 39 21.06 5.91 -32.57
CA ARG A 39 21.31 6.63 -31.32
C ARG A 39 22.68 6.24 -30.80
N SER A 40 23.70 6.44 -31.63
CA SER A 40 25.09 6.59 -31.18
C SER A 40 25.25 7.89 -30.39
N ALA A 41 24.75 7.87 -29.15
CA ALA A 41 24.91 8.95 -28.18
C ALA A 41 25.44 8.36 -26.87
N VAL A 42 26.76 8.27 -26.80
CA VAL A 42 27.60 8.09 -25.60
C VAL A 42 27.11 7.08 -24.55
N ASP A 43 27.72 5.89 -24.62
CA ASP A 43 27.90 4.96 -23.51
C ASP A 43 28.66 5.63 -22.37
N ALA A 44 27.92 6.29 -21.47
CA ALA A 44 28.37 6.73 -20.17
C ALA A 44 27.39 6.13 -19.17
N GLU A 45 27.86 5.18 -18.35
CA GLU A 45 27.04 4.31 -17.48
C GLU A 45 25.75 5.00 -16.99
N GLU A 46 24.59 4.59 -17.54
CA GLU A 46 23.28 4.84 -16.91
C GLU A 46 23.11 3.85 -15.75
N ARG A 47 24.10 3.84 -14.84
CA ARG A 47 24.09 3.05 -13.63
C ARG A 47 23.09 3.69 -12.69
N SER A 48 21.91 3.07 -12.58
CA SER A 48 20.88 3.52 -11.65
C SER A 48 21.48 3.71 -10.26
N PRO A 49 21.05 4.72 -9.48
CA PRO A 49 21.59 4.91 -8.13
C PRO A 49 21.27 3.72 -7.19
N ALA A 50 20.29 2.88 -7.53
CA ALA A 50 20.01 1.60 -6.89
C ALA A 50 21.09 0.51 -7.13
N SER A 51 22.04 0.73 -8.05
CA SER A 51 23.18 -0.16 -8.32
C SER A 51 24.42 0.16 -7.49
N LEU A 52 24.29 1.01 -6.47
CA LEU A 52 25.29 1.27 -5.44
C LEU A 52 24.97 0.45 -4.19
N GLU A 53 26.01 0.05 -3.45
CA GLU A 53 25.86 -0.72 -2.21
C GLU A 53 25.42 0.19 -1.07
N ILE A 54 24.15 0.10 -0.66
CA ILE A 54 23.52 0.98 0.35
C ILE A 54 23.77 0.39 1.75
N LYS A 55 24.42 1.15 2.64
CA LYS A 55 24.95 0.61 3.93
C LYS A 55 24.29 1.16 5.18
N THR A 56 23.70 2.35 5.07
CA THR A 56 23.05 3.08 6.16
C THR A 56 21.62 3.46 5.77
N THR A 57 20.79 3.76 6.78
CA THR A 57 19.42 4.22 6.52
C THR A 57 19.42 5.61 5.84
N GLU A 58 20.40 6.45 6.16
CA GLU A 58 20.60 7.77 5.55
C GLU A 58 20.89 7.67 4.04
N ASP A 59 21.76 6.74 3.63
CA ASP A 59 22.05 6.46 2.21
C ASP A 59 20.77 6.02 1.47
N LEU A 60 19.97 5.14 2.11
CA LEU A 60 18.71 4.66 1.54
C LEU A 60 17.75 5.83 1.31
N MET A 61 17.54 6.69 2.32
CA MET A 61 16.62 7.84 2.20
C MET A 61 17.09 8.83 1.13
N ALA A 62 18.40 9.09 1.03
CA ALA A 62 18.97 9.95 0.00
C ALA A 62 18.76 9.39 -1.43
N ILE A 63 18.82 8.07 -1.61
CA ILE A 63 18.58 7.40 -2.90
C ILE A 63 17.08 7.34 -3.23
N LEU A 64 16.22 6.97 -2.27
CA LEU A 64 14.77 6.87 -2.48
C LEU A 64 14.13 8.21 -2.88
N GLY A 65 14.66 9.33 -2.36
CA GLY A 65 14.24 10.68 -2.75
C GLY A 65 14.61 11.07 -4.19
N GLN A 66 15.61 10.42 -4.80
CA GLN A 66 16.01 10.63 -6.19
C GLN A 66 15.25 9.70 -7.16
N LEU A 67 14.96 8.47 -6.71
CA LEU A 67 14.24 7.47 -7.49
C LEU A 67 12.80 7.89 -7.73
N ARG A 68 12.34 7.74 -8.98
CA ARG A 68 10.97 8.14 -9.40
C ARG A 68 10.04 6.95 -9.61
N ILE A 69 10.57 5.75 -9.79
CA ILE A 69 9.82 4.56 -10.13
C ILE A 69 9.78 3.62 -8.92
N ASP A 70 8.59 3.22 -8.50
CA ASP A 70 8.38 2.31 -7.36
C ASP A 70 9.18 1.00 -7.45
N ARG A 71 9.38 0.47 -8.67
CA ARG A 71 10.22 -0.71 -8.88
C ARG A 71 11.68 -0.46 -8.47
N GLU A 72 12.26 0.66 -8.88
CA GLU A 72 13.63 1.03 -8.52
C GLU A 72 13.75 1.27 -7.01
N ARG A 73 12.71 1.88 -6.40
CA ARG A 73 12.65 2.06 -4.94
C ARG A 73 12.65 0.74 -4.19
N LEU A 74 11.89 -0.24 -4.66
CA LEU A 74 11.89 -1.58 -4.08
C LEU A 74 13.27 -2.25 -4.23
N GLU A 75 13.89 -2.16 -5.41
CA GLU A 75 15.24 -2.69 -5.67
C GLU A 75 16.31 -2.01 -4.77
N ALA A 76 16.18 -0.71 -4.49
CA ALA A 76 17.05 0.01 -3.54
C ALA A 76 16.82 -0.43 -2.07
N VAL A 77 15.58 -0.65 -1.64
CA VAL A 77 15.30 -1.18 -0.28
C VAL A 77 15.81 -2.62 -0.14
N GLU A 78 15.63 -3.47 -1.16
CA GLU A 78 16.20 -4.81 -1.20
C GLU A 78 17.75 -4.75 -1.09
N ASN A 79 18.41 -3.87 -1.86
CA ASN A 79 19.87 -3.67 -1.77
C ASN A 79 20.33 -3.23 -0.37
N TYR A 80 19.62 -2.30 0.26
CA TYR A 80 19.94 -1.88 1.63
C TYR A 80 19.82 -3.04 2.62
N ILE A 81 18.76 -3.85 2.56
CA ILE A 81 18.55 -4.93 3.53
C ILE A 81 19.62 -6.03 3.41
N GLU A 82 20.15 -6.26 2.20
CA GLU A 82 21.26 -7.17 1.94
C GLU A 82 22.60 -6.64 2.46
N ASN A 83 22.87 -5.33 2.33
CA ASN A 83 24.19 -4.72 2.58
C ASN A 83 24.27 -3.82 3.82
N CYS A 84 23.20 -3.74 4.63
CA CYS A 84 23.14 -2.90 5.84
C CYS A 84 24.27 -3.22 6.83
N THR A 85 24.87 -2.17 7.39
CA THR A 85 25.94 -2.28 8.39
C THR A 85 25.47 -2.09 9.83
N ASP A 86 24.23 -1.65 10.01
CA ASP A 86 23.60 -1.22 11.27
C ASP A 86 22.55 -2.23 11.82
N ASP A 87 22.53 -3.45 11.30
CA ASP A 87 21.51 -4.47 11.58
C ASP A 87 20.05 -3.97 11.41
N LEU A 88 19.83 -2.96 10.56
CA LEU A 88 18.53 -2.32 10.30
C LEU A 88 17.93 -1.56 11.49
N LEU A 89 18.76 -1.14 12.47
CA LEU A 89 18.32 -0.54 13.73
C LEU A 89 17.32 0.62 13.54
N HIS A 90 17.57 1.49 12.56
CA HIS A 90 16.78 2.69 12.30
C HIS A 90 15.65 2.50 11.27
N LEU A 91 15.55 1.33 10.62
CA LEU A 91 14.59 1.12 9.53
C LEU A 91 13.13 1.29 9.98
N GLN A 92 12.81 1.01 11.25
CA GLN A 92 11.47 1.20 11.81
C GLN A 92 11.05 2.68 11.88
N ASP A 93 12.00 3.58 12.14
CA ASP A 93 11.75 5.01 12.37
C ASP A 93 11.37 5.70 11.06
N TYR A 94 12.02 5.30 9.96
CA TYR A 94 11.78 5.81 8.61
C TYR A 94 10.70 5.06 7.83
N MET A 95 10.12 3.98 8.38
CA MET A 95 9.20 3.11 7.63
C MET A 95 7.94 3.86 7.11
N HIS A 96 7.44 4.83 7.86
CA HIS A 96 6.36 5.72 7.39
C HIS A 96 6.79 6.54 6.17
N GLU A 97 7.97 7.15 6.21
CA GLU A 97 8.49 7.97 5.12
C GLU A 97 8.76 7.11 3.88
N ILE A 98 9.45 5.96 4.04
CA ILE A 98 9.70 4.97 2.98
C ILE A 98 8.39 4.53 2.32
N MET A 99 7.37 4.15 3.11
CA MET A 99 6.05 3.76 2.59
C MET A 99 5.31 4.89 1.87
N SER A 100 5.49 6.14 2.31
CA SER A 100 4.89 7.32 1.68
C SER A 100 5.48 7.60 0.29
N MET A 101 6.75 7.24 0.05
CA MET A 101 7.41 7.44 -1.25
C MET A 101 6.87 6.52 -2.35
N PHE A 102 6.34 5.34 -2.01
CA PHE A 102 5.69 4.46 -2.99
C PHE A 102 4.36 5.05 -3.46
N VAL A 103 4.12 5.04 -4.77
CA VAL A 103 2.86 5.51 -5.37
C VAL A 103 1.80 4.42 -5.35
N PHE A 104 2.16 3.18 -5.65
CA PHE A 104 1.21 2.07 -5.80
C PHE A 104 1.09 1.24 -4.52
N GLN A 105 -0.16 0.94 -4.13
CA GLN A 105 -0.44 0.10 -2.95
C GLN A 105 0.11 -1.33 -3.10
N THR A 106 0.19 -1.85 -4.32
CA THR A 106 0.87 -3.12 -4.63
C THR A 106 2.34 -3.07 -4.23
N SER A 107 3.08 -1.99 -4.54
CA SER A 107 4.48 -1.83 -4.17
C SER A 107 4.69 -1.87 -2.65
N ARG A 108 3.83 -1.18 -1.89
CA ARG A 108 3.86 -1.19 -0.41
C ARG A 108 3.62 -2.60 0.15
N LYS A 109 2.63 -3.32 -0.41
CA LYS A 109 2.36 -4.73 -0.05
C LYS A 109 3.53 -5.65 -0.42
N THR A 110 4.20 -5.43 -1.55
CA THR A 110 5.40 -6.18 -1.93
C THR A 110 6.52 -5.95 -0.93
N LEU A 111 6.82 -4.70 -0.55
CA LEU A 111 7.82 -4.39 0.47
C LEU A 111 7.52 -5.08 1.81
N LEU A 112 6.28 -4.96 2.31
CA LEU A 112 5.85 -5.66 3.53
C LEU A 112 6.07 -7.18 3.42
N THR A 113 5.72 -7.78 2.28
CA THR A 113 5.92 -9.21 2.02
C THR A 113 7.41 -9.58 2.05
N ARG A 114 8.30 -8.75 1.50
CA ARG A 114 9.76 -8.96 1.53
C ARG A 114 10.32 -8.90 2.94
N LEU A 115 9.95 -7.89 3.72
CA LEU A 115 10.38 -7.75 5.11
C LEU A 115 10.02 -9.00 5.94
N THR A 116 8.79 -9.49 5.80
CA THR A 116 8.34 -10.74 6.46
C THR A 116 9.12 -11.97 6.01
N GLN A 117 9.36 -12.13 4.70
CA GLN A 117 10.18 -13.24 4.18
C GLN A 117 11.59 -13.24 4.79
N LEU A 118 12.23 -12.07 4.85
CA LEU A 118 13.59 -11.90 5.38
C LEU A 118 13.65 -12.14 6.89
N HIS A 119 12.63 -11.72 7.65
CA HIS A 119 12.48 -12.05 9.06
C HIS A 119 12.33 -13.58 9.28
N ASP A 120 11.51 -14.24 8.47
CA ASP A 120 11.27 -15.68 8.62
C ASP A 120 12.53 -16.49 8.27
N ASP A 121 13.27 -16.09 7.24
CA ASP A 121 14.58 -16.65 6.91
C ASP A 121 15.57 -16.47 8.06
N GLU A 122 15.67 -15.28 8.65
CA GLU A 122 16.59 -14.97 9.75
C GLU A 122 16.22 -15.72 11.05
N THR A 123 14.93 -15.82 11.38
CA THR A 123 14.47 -16.66 12.50
C THR A 123 14.58 -18.16 12.21
N SER A 124 14.68 -18.59 10.95
CA SER A 124 14.93 -20.00 10.60
C SER A 124 16.40 -20.40 10.77
N LYS A 125 17.34 -19.49 10.47
CA LYS A 125 18.79 -19.68 10.66
C LYS A 125 19.12 -19.86 12.15
N THR A 126 18.63 -18.95 12.99
CA THR A 126 18.83 -18.97 14.45
C THR A 126 18.25 -20.23 15.12
N LYS A 127 17.11 -20.75 14.65
CA LYS A 127 16.54 -22.03 15.15
C LYS A 127 17.42 -23.26 14.85
N LYS A 128 18.22 -23.24 13.78
CA LYS A 128 19.10 -24.36 13.38
C LYS A 128 20.43 -24.40 14.15
N GLY A 129 20.89 -23.26 14.68
CA GLY A 129 22.11 -23.16 15.49
C GLY A 129 21.85 -22.49 16.84
N LYS A 130 21.71 -23.30 17.91
CA LYS A 130 21.39 -22.88 19.30
C LYS A 130 22.05 -21.56 19.73
N SER A 131 21.37 -20.43 19.57
CA SER A 131 21.71 -19.15 20.21
C SER A 131 20.56 -18.14 20.07
N ALA A 132 20.72 -16.97 20.69
CA ALA A 132 19.70 -15.93 20.84
C ALA A 132 19.08 -15.45 19.51
N LYS A 133 17.92 -14.77 19.62
CA LYS A 133 17.40 -13.94 18.52
C LYS A 133 18.50 -12.95 18.10
N THR A 134 18.69 -12.78 16.80
CA THR A 134 19.60 -11.74 16.28
C THR A 134 18.96 -10.36 16.40
N PRO A 135 19.74 -9.29 16.65
CA PRO A 135 19.20 -7.92 16.68
C PRO A 135 18.52 -7.57 15.36
N LYS A 136 19.10 -8.00 14.22
CA LYS A 136 18.49 -7.87 12.89
C LYS A 136 17.08 -8.47 12.79
N ALA A 137 16.79 -9.61 13.44
CA ALA A 137 15.45 -10.19 13.45
C ALA A 137 14.46 -9.36 14.29
N GLU A 138 14.90 -8.78 15.42
CA GLU A 138 14.04 -7.93 16.25
C GLU A 138 13.76 -6.57 15.58
N ASN A 139 14.78 -5.99 14.94
CA ASN A 139 14.65 -4.77 14.13
C ASN A 139 13.72 -4.98 12.93
N LEU A 140 13.85 -6.12 12.22
CA LEU A 140 12.91 -6.51 11.16
C LEU A 140 11.48 -6.64 11.67
N ALA A 141 11.25 -7.28 12.83
CA ALA A 141 9.91 -7.43 13.40
C ALA A 141 9.27 -6.07 13.73
N ALA A 142 10.05 -5.10 14.23
CA ALA A 142 9.59 -3.74 14.47
C ALA A 142 9.27 -3.00 13.15
N ALA A 143 10.16 -3.09 12.15
CA ALA A 143 9.95 -2.52 10.82
C ALA A 143 8.70 -3.10 10.11
N ILE A 144 8.47 -4.41 10.22
CA ILE A 144 7.26 -5.09 9.71
C ILE A 144 6.00 -4.53 10.37
N LYS A 145 6.00 -4.35 11.69
CA LYS A 145 4.84 -3.79 12.42
C LYS A 145 4.48 -2.39 11.88
N HIS A 146 5.46 -1.52 11.70
CA HIS A 146 5.25 -0.17 11.16
C HIS A 146 4.80 -0.21 9.69
N ALA A 147 5.39 -1.08 8.87
CA ALA A 147 5.00 -1.29 7.47
C ALA A 147 3.54 -1.76 7.33
N ASP A 148 3.10 -2.70 8.18
CA ASP A 148 1.73 -3.23 8.20
C ASP A 148 0.70 -2.18 8.70
N GLU A 149 1.09 -1.30 9.63
CA GLU A 149 0.28 -0.14 10.00
C GLU A 149 0.04 0.82 8.83
N GLU A 150 1.07 1.12 8.01
CA GLU A 150 0.94 1.96 6.82
C GLU A 150 0.07 1.31 5.72
N VAL A 151 0.21 0.00 5.51
CA VAL A 151 -0.63 -0.74 4.55
C VAL A 151 -2.09 -0.74 5.01
N ARG A 152 -2.36 -1.06 6.29
CA ARG A 152 -3.71 -1.14 6.85
C ARG A 152 -4.44 0.21 6.89
N LYS A 153 -3.75 1.33 7.13
CA LYS A 153 -4.34 2.68 7.06
C LYS A 153 -5.07 2.90 5.74
N LEU A 154 -4.50 2.42 4.63
CA LEU A 154 -5.03 2.63 3.28
C LEU A 154 -6.12 1.61 2.88
N GLU A 155 -6.14 0.43 3.51
CA GLU A 155 -7.25 -0.51 3.36
C GLU A 155 -8.49 -0.05 4.14
N TYR A 156 -8.30 0.49 5.35
CA TYR A 156 -9.38 1.10 6.13
C TYR A 156 -10.07 2.25 5.37
N TRP A 157 -9.33 3.06 4.60
CA TRP A 157 -9.93 4.06 3.72
C TRP A 157 -10.78 3.47 2.57
N SER A 158 -10.45 2.27 2.08
CA SER A 158 -11.28 1.57 1.08
C SER A 158 -12.61 1.14 1.69
N ASP A 159 -12.59 0.57 2.90
CA ASP A 159 -13.79 0.09 3.58
C ASP A 159 -14.66 1.25 4.08
N ILE A 160 -14.09 2.31 4.65
CA ILE A 160 -14.83 3.55 4.96
C ILE A 160 -15.49 4.12 3.71
N LYS A 161 -14.75 4.18 2.59
CA LYS A 161 -15.29 4.70 1.33
C LYS A 161 -16.45 3.83 0.84
N ALA A 162 -16.32 2.50 0.90
CA ALA A 162 -17.40 1.58 0.55
C ALA A 162 -18.63 1.75 1.48
N MET A 163 -18.43 1.85 2.80
CA MET A 163 -19.53 2.10 3.76
C MET A 163 -20.21 3.46 3.56
N ALA A 164 -19.47 4.47 3.11
CA ALA A 164 -20.01 5.78 2.76
C ALA A 164 -20.77 5.76 1.42
N GLU A 165 -20.23 5.10 0.39
CA GLU A 165 -20.87 4.95 -0.93
C GLU A 165 -22.13 4.06 -0.86
N ASN A 166 -22.13 3.02 -0.01
CA ASN A 166 -23.27 2.14 0.25
C ASN A 166 -24.33 2.76 1.19
N GLY A 167 -24.04 3.91 1.80
CA GLY A 167 -24.94 4.60 2.73
C GLY A 167 -25.06 3.97 4.12
N GLU A 168 -24.27 2.94 4.43
CA GLU A 168 -24.26 2.25 5.73
C GLU A 168 -23.80 3.18 6.86
N ALA A 169 -22.90 4.12 6.56
CA ALA A 169 -22.46 5.15 7.50
C ALA A 169 -23.50 6.27 7.73
N ALA A 170 -24.52 6.42 6.86
CA ALA A 170 -25.41 7.59 6.87
C ALA A 170 -26.42 7.61 8.03
N GLY A 171 -26.72 6.46 8.63
CA GLY A 171 -27.65 6.34 9.77
C GLY A 171 -27.01 6.49 11.16
N ALA A 172 -25.67 6.44 11.26
CA ALA A 172 -24.98 6.37 12.55
C ALA A 172 -25.04 7.67 13.37
N VAL A 173 -25.36 8.80 12.73
CA VAL A 173 -25.47 10.14 13.35
C VAL A 173 -26.87 10.75 13.22
N ASP A 174 -27.83 10.02 12.64
CA ASP A 174 -29.22 10.46 12.53
C ASP A 174 -29.92 10.29 13.89
N HIS A 175 -30.28 11.39 14.54
CA HIS A 175 -30.96 11.43 15.84
C HIS A 175 -32.27 10.62 15.88
N GLN A 176 -32.83 10.26 14.72
CA GLN A 176 -34.08 9.51 14.59
C GLN A 176 -33.86 8.01 14.33
N LYS A 177 -32.61 7.56 14.12
CA LYS A 177 -32.23 6.16 13.82
C LYS A 177 -30.94 5.66 14.49
N GLY A 178 -30.14 6.54 15.08
CA GLY A 178 -28.89 6.26 15.75
C GLY A 178 -28.89 6.75 17.19
N TRP A 179 -28.16 6.04 18.05
CA TRP A 179 -27.96 6.32 19.48
C TRP A 179 -29.25 6.62 20.27
N ASP A 180 -30.19 5.65 20.28
CA ASP A 180 -31.34 5.71 21.17
C ASP A 180 -30.94 5.62 22.66
N SER A 181 -31.89 5.95 23.55
CA SER A 181 -31.68 5.93 25.01
C SER A 181 -31.37 4.55 25.59
N GLY A 182 -31.58 3.46 24.85
CA GLY A 182 -31.19 2.10 25.22
C GLY A 182 -29.68 1.85 25.12
N TRP A 183 -28.94 2.69 24.41
CA TRP A 183 -27.47 2.68 24.37
C TRP A 183 -26.83 3.50 25.51
N GLN A 184 -27.62 4.23 26.29
CA GLN A 184 -27.11 5.10 27.35
C GLN A 184 -26.69 4.27 28.57
N GLY A 185 -25.38 4.07 28.74
CA GLY A 185 -24.80 3.29 29.85
C GLY A 185 -24.63 1.79 29.59
N LEU A 186 -24.63 1.37 28.32
CA LEU A 186 -24.41 -0.04 27.95
C LEU A 186 -22.98 -0.53 28.29
N ASP A 187 -22.00 0.36 28.22
CA ASP A 187 -20.74 0.27 28.95
C ASP A 187 -20.72 1.28 30.11
N LYS A 188 -19.96 0.96 31.16
CA LYS A 188 -19.89 1.79 32.39
C LYS A 188 -19.00 3.05 32.21
N SER A 189 -18.84 3.51 30.98
CA SER A 189 -17.94 4.60 30.58
C SER A 189 -18.64 5.95 30.51
N GLY A 190 -19.98 5.97 30.49
CA GLY A 190 -20.77 7.20 30.55
C GLY A 190 -20.85 7.77 31.98
N ALA A 191 -20.83 9.10 32.09
CA ALA A 191 -21.20 9.77 33.34
C ALA A 191 -22.64 9.41 33.72
N LYS A 192 -22.89 9.10 34.99
CA LYS A 192 -24.25 8.85 35.49
C LYS A 192 -25.09 10.11 35.27
N GLY A 193 -26.09 10.02 34.39
CA GLY A 193 -27.02 11.12 34.12
C GLY A 193 -27.68 11.60 35.42
N THR A 194 -27.94 12.91 35.48
CA THR A 194 -28.70 13.51 36.58
C THR A 194 -30.14 13.04 36.53
N ASP A 195 -30.66 12.53 37.65
CA ASP A 195 -32.07 12.20 37.79
C ASP A 195 -32.89 13.51 37.77
N ASP A 196 -33.60 13.78 36.67
CA ASP A 196 -34.37 15.03 36.47
C ASP A 196 -35.51 15.25 37.50
N ASP A 197 -35.88 14.20 38.24
CA ASP A 197 -36.85 14.23 39.36
C ASP A 197 -36.33 14.91 40.65
N GLN A 198 -35.09 15.42 40.69
CA GLN A 198 -34.51 16.09 41.87
C GLN A 198 -34.20 17.59 41.71
N LEU A 199 -35.00 18.32 40.92
CA LEU A 199 -34.97 19.78 40.95
C LEU A 199 -35.98 20.36 41.95
N PRO A 200 -35.56 21.01 43.06
CA PRO A 200 -36.46 21.75 43.92
C PRO A 200 -37.04 22.98 43.20
N GLN A 201 -38.33 23.24 43.41
CA GLN A 201 -39.05 24.45 42.99
C GLN A 201 -38.63 25.66 43.83
#